data_AF-A0A4Y2FVY2-F1
#
_entry.id   AF-A0A4Y2FVY2-F1
#
_cell.length_a   1.000
_cell.length_b   1.000
_cell.length_c   1.000
_cell.angle_alpha   90.00
_cell.angle_beta   90.00
_cell.angle_gamma   90.00
#
_symmetry.space_group_name_H-M   'P 1'
#
loop_
_entity.id
_entity.type
_entity.pdbx_description
1 polymer ?
#
loop_
_entity_poly.entity_id
_entity_poly.type
_entity_poly.pdbx_seq_one_letter_code
_entity_poly.pdbx_strand_id
1 'polypeptide(L)'
;MILFIHAFSGCDTTSALFGHGKTKFCSLLEKNRHLEEKIQVFFNSEATIDQVAKACETFLIHLYGGNPRTSACDLIHLHYTLFTQSATKARCTLARLPPTVDAERFPDTEVVRT
;
A
#
# COMPACT_ATOMS: atom_id res chain seq x y z
N MET A 1 -3.65 -5.45 14.98
CA MET A 1 -2.49 -4.76 14.36
C MET A 1 -1.47 -5.69 13.71
N ILE A 2 -0.92 -6.67 14.44
CA ILE A 2 0.16 -7.55 13.95
C ILE A 2 -0.22 -8.29 12.66
N LEU A 3 -1.45 -8.83 12.58
CA LEU A 3 -1.93 -9.52 11.37
C LEU A 3 -1.97 -8.63 10.13
N PHE A 4 -2.41 -7.38 10.27
CA PHE A 4 -2.42 -6.42 9.16
C PHE A 4 -1.00 -6.15 8.67
N ILE A 5 -0.07 -5.86 9.59
CA ILE A 5 1.33 -5.64 9.24
C ILE A 5 1.90 -6.88 8.56
N HIS A 6 1.64 -8.08 9.09
CA HIS A 6 2.12 -9.33 8.52
C HIS A 6 1.59 -9.58 7.10
N ALA A 7 0.30 -9.35 6.86
CA ALA A 7 -0.32 -9.53 5.55
C ALA A 7 0.22 -8.55 4.50
N PHE A 8 0.39 -7.26 4.84
CA PHE A 8 0.77 -6.22 3.88
C PHE A 8 2.27 -5.99 3.73
N SER A 9 3.07 -6.29 4.77
CA SER A 9 4.55 -6.19 4.70
C SER A 9 5.22 -7.49 4.26
N GLY A 10 4.43 -8.53 3.95
CA GLY A 10 4.88 -9.84 3.53
C GLY A 10 5.02 -10.85 4.68
N CYS A 11 4.57 -12.07 4.39
CA CYS A 11 4.77 -13.28 5.19
C CYS A 11 5.50 -14.36 4.39
N ASP A 12 5.57 -15.59 4.91
CA ASP A 12 6.25 -16.69 4.23
C ASP A 12 5.61 -17.04 2.88
N THR A 13 4.32 -16.73 2.69
CA THR A 13 3.56 -17.02 1.47
C THR A 13 3.15 -15.78 0.68
N THR A 14 3.33 -14.56 1.19
CA THR A 14 3.03 -13.32 0.47
C THR A 14 4.27 -12.44 0.32
N SER A 15 4.53 -11.99 -0.90
CA SER A 15 5.63 -11.08 -1.20
C SER A 15 5.48 -9.74 -0.46
N ALA A 16 6.60 -9.18 -0.02
CA ALA A 16 6.64 -7.87 0.62
C ALA A 16 6.60 -6.72 -0.39
N LEU A 17 6.01 -5.58 -0.01
CA LEU A 17 6.12 -4.34 -0.79
C LEU A 17 7.59 -3.88 -0.85
N PHE A 18 8.12 -3.79 -2.07
CA PHE A 18 9.54 -3.51 -2.28
C PHE A 18 9.96 -2.16 -1.69
N GLY A 19 10.96 -2.16 -0.82
CA GLY A 19 11.45 -0.95 -0.13
C GLY A 19 10.61 -0.53 1.09
N HIS A 20 9.62 -1.34 1.50
CA HIS A 20 8.81 -1.11 2.70
C HIS A 20 8.89 -2.30 3.66
N GLY A 21 9.85 -2.25 4.59
CA GLY A 21 9.97 -3.28 5.64
C GLY A 21 8.97 -3.11 6.78
N LYS A 22 8.76 -4.18 7.57
CA LYS A 22 7.87 -4.26 8.75
C LYS A 22 7.97 -3.04 9.69
N THR A 23 9.18 -2.57 9.99
CA THR A 23 9.40 -1.41 10.87
C THR A 23 8.79 -0.12 10.32
N LYS A 24 8.75 0.06 8.99
CA LYS A 24 8.14 1.24 8.36
C LYS A 24 6.63 1.24 8.55
N PHE A 25 5.99 0.07 8.53
CA PHE A 25 4.57 -0.08 8.84
C PHE A 25 4.29 0.28 10.30
N CYS A 26 5.03 -0.31 11.25
CA CYS A 26 4.88 0.00 12.68
C CYS A 26 5.05 1.50 12.93
N SER A 27 6.15 2.10 12.46
CA SER A 27 6.42 3.52 12.66
C SER A 27 5.35 4.42 12.03
N LEU A 28 4.76 4.02 10.90
CA LEU A 28 3.72 4.80 10.24
C LEU A 28 2.44 4.82 11.09
N LEU A 29 2.05 3.67 11.63
CA LEU A 29 0.86 3.53 12.46
C LEU A 29 1.02 4.24 13.80
N GLU A 30 2.16 4.05 14.47
CA GLU A 30 2.49 4.70 15.75
C GLU A 30 2.47 6.24 15.64
N LYS A 31 2.91 6.79 14.50
CA LYS A 31 2.94 8.23 14.27
C LYS A 31 1.59 8.81 13.81
N ASN A 32 0.66 7.97 13.35
CA ASN A 32 -0.60 8.40 12.76
C ASN A 32 -1.77 7.63 13.39
N ARG A 33 -2.15 8.02 14.62
CA ARG A 33 -3.26 7.39 15.35
C ARG A 33 -4.57 7.33 14.56
N HIS A 34 -4.89 8.38 13.79
CA HIS A 34 -6.08 8.37 12.93
C HIS A 34 -6.00 7.31 11.81
N LEU A 35 -4.79 7.03 11.30
CA LEU A 35 -4.59 5.98 10.31
C LEU A 35 -4.68 4.59 10.95
N GLU A 36 -4.16 4.45 12.17
CA GLU A 36 -4.31 3.25 13.00
C GLU A 36 -5.80 2.92 13.26
N GLU A 37 -6.59 3.92 13.64
CA GLU A 37 -8.03 3.81 13.87
C GLU A 37 -8.76 3.38 12.59
N LYS A 38 -8.40 3.95 11.43
CA LYS A 38 -8.97 3.54 10.13
C LYS A 38 -8.70 2.07 9.79
N ILE A 39 -7.52 1.55 10.11
CA ILE A 39 -7.16 0.16 9.83
C ILE A 39 -7.90 -0.83 10.73
N GLN A 40 -8.51 -0.39 11.84
CA GLN A 40 -9.32 -1.28 12.67
C GLN A 40 -10.48 -1.91 11.89
N VAL A 41 -10.94 -1.29 10.80
CA VAL A 41 -11.95 -1.87 9.90
C VAL A 41 -11.53 -3.24 9.35
N PHE A 42 -10.23 -3.49 9.18
CA PHE A 42 -9.68 -4.78 8.76
C PHE A 42 -9.98 -5.91 9.76
N PHE A 43 -10.16 -5.56 11.04
CA PHE A 43 -10.48 -6.52 12.11
C PHE A 43 -11.97 -6.63 12.41
N ASN A 44 -12.81 -5.84 11.74
CA ASN A 44 -14.25 -5.86 11.94
C ASN A 44 -14.89 -6.90 11.00
N SER A 45 -15.50 -7.94 11.57
CA SER A 45 -16.19 -8.99 10.81
C SER A 45 -17.43 -8.50 10.05
N GLU A 46 -18.02 -7.37 10.48
CA GLU A 46 -19.17 -6.75 9.82
C GLU A 46 -18.77 -5.73 8.75
N ALA A 47 -17.48 -5.44 8.59
CA ALA A 47 -17.02 -4.50 7.58
C ALA A 47 -17.22 -5.05 6.17
N THR A 48 -17.66 -4.17 5.26
CA THR A 48 -17.77 -4.53 3.85
C THR A 48 -16.39 -4.53 3.20
N ILE A 49 -16.28 -5.25 2.07
CA ILE A 49 -15.05 -5.28 1.27
C ILE A 49 -14.65 -3.86 0.86
N ASP A 50 -15.60 -3.01 0.47
CA ASP A 50 -15.33 -1.63 0.07
C ASP A 50 -14.78 -0.78 1.23
N GLN A 51 -15.25 -0.99 2.45
CA GLN A 51 -14.74 -0.29 3.63
C GLN A 51 -13.30 -0.69 3.94
N VAL A 52 -13.00 -1.99 3.85
CA VAL A 52 -11.64 -2.51 4.02
C VAL A 52 -10.73 -1.98 2.91
N ALA A 53 -11.15 -2.09 1.66
CA ALA A 53 -10.41 -1.57 0.50
C ALA A 53 -10.10 -0.07 0.65
N LYS A 54 -11.08 0.73 1.10
CA LYS A 54 -10.88 2.17 1.29
C LYS A 54 -9.88 2.50 2.40
N ALA A 55 -9.89 1.74 3.49
CA ALA A 55 -8.91 1.90 4.55
C ALA A 55 -7.50 1.47 4.10
N CYS A 56 -7.40 0.37 3.37
CA CYS A 56 -6.15 -0.11 2.77
C CYS A 56 -5.58 0.90 1.77
N GLU A 57 -6.41 1.44 0.86
CA GLU A 57 -6.03 2.50 -0.08
C GLU A 57 -5.47 3.72 0.68
N THR A 58 -6.19 4.17 1.72
CA THR A 58 -5.76 5.29 2.56
C THR A 58 -4.40 5.01 3.22
N PHE A 59 -4.17 3.78 3.68
CA PHE A 59 -2.91 3.38 4.27
C PHE A 59 -1.77 3.38 3.26
N LEU A 60 -1.98 2.81 2.07
CA LEU A 60 -0.99 2.79 1.00
C LEU A 60 -0.61 4.21 0.56
N ILE A 61 -1.58 5.12 0.41
CA ILE A 61 -1.30 6.53 0.10
C ILE A 61 -0.30 7.12 1.11
N HIS A 62 -0.52 6.94 2.41
CA HIS A 62 0.42 7.43 3.43
C HIS A 62 1.77 6.70 3.40
N LEU A 63 1.76 5.38 3.18
CA LEU A 63 2.97 4.55 3.13
C LEU A 63 3.94 5.00 2.02
N TYR A 64 3.38 5.43 0.88
CA TYR A 64 4.11 5.95 -0.27
C TYR A 64 4.31 7.47 -0.24
N GLY A 65 3.94 8.15 0.86
CA GLY A 65 4.21 9.57 1.09
C GLY A 65 3.20 10.52 0.44
N GLY A 66 2.05 10.02 -0.03
CA GLY A 66 0.93 10.84 -0.48
C GLY A 66 0.11 11.40 0.68
N ASN A 67 -0.72 12.40 0.38
CA ASN A 67 -1.62 13.02 1.35
C ASN A 67 -3.08 12.83 0.92
N PRO A 68 -3.88 12.02 1.64
CA PRO A 68 -5.28 11.77 1.25
C PRO A 68 -6.23 12.92 1.64
N ARG A 69 -5.77 13.96 2.34
CA ARG A 69 -6.58 15.17 2.61
C ARG A 69 -6.67 16.10 1.41
N THR A 70 -5.79 15.94 0.43
CA THR A 70 -5.91 16.58 -0.88
C THR A 70 -6.84 15.72 -1.74
N SER A 71 -8.00 16.28 -2.11
CA SER A 71 -9.10 15.61 -2.82
C SER A 71 -8.77 15.04 -4.21
N ALA A 72 -7.50 15.13 -4.65
CA ALA A 72 -6.98 14.64 -5.91
C ALA A 72 -5.96 13.48 -5.77
N CYS A 73 -5.78 12.93 -4.56
CA CYS A 73 -4.80 11.87 -4.31
C CYS A 73 -5.48 10.51 -4.09
N ASP A 74 -6.09 9.95 -5.13
CA ASP A 74 -6.35 8.51 -5.17
C ASP A 74 -5.04 7.74 -5.42
N LEU A 75 -5.06 6.43 -5.15
CA LEU A 75 -3.84 5.60 -5.27
C LEU A 75 -3.32 5.55 -6.72
N ILE A 76 -4.21 5.64 -7.71
CA ILE A 76 -3.88 5.62 -9.14
C ILE A 76 -3.12 6.89 -9.54
N HIS A 77 -3.60 8.05 -9.13
CA HIS A 77 -2.96 9.33 -9.40
C HIS A 77 -1.60 9.44 -8.69
N LEU A 78 -1.50 8.92 -7.46
CA LEU A 78 -0.21 8.81 -6.76
C LEU A 78 0.76 7.90 -7.52
N HIS A 79 0.29 6.74 -8.00
CA HIS A 79 1.09 5.83 -8.79
C HIS A 79 1.61 6.50 -10.07
N TYR A 80 0.75 7.15 -10.84
CA TYR A 80 1.12 7.86 -12.07
C TYR A 80 2.11 9.01 -11.81
N THR A 81 1.91 9.76 -10.72
CA THR A 81 2.81 10.83 -10.31
C THR A 81 4.20 10.28 -9.99
N LEU A 82 4.28 9.23 -9.17
CA LEU A 82 5.56 8.60 -8.80
C LEU A 82 6.24 7.91 -10.00
N PHE A 83 5.46 7.35 -10.92
CA PHE A 83 5.98 6.80 -12.18
C PHE A 83 6.66 7.89 -13.00
N THR A 84 5.97 9.00 -13.24
CA THR A 84 6.50 10.13 -14.01
C THR A 84 7.77 10.70 -13.37
N GLN A 85 7.79 10.83 -12.05
CA GLN A 85 8.99 11.26 -11.30
C GLN A 85 10.13 10.24 -11.34
N SER A 86 9.83 8.95 -11.44
CA SER A 86 10.84 7.90 -11.55
C SER A 86 11.45 7.89 -12.95
N ALA A 87 10.64 8.07 -13.99
CA ALA A 87 11.05 8.08 -15.39
C ALA A 87 12.05 9.19 -15.75
N THR A 88 12.10 10.28 -14.97
CA THR A 88 13.06 11.38 -15.16
C THR A 88 14.41 11.14 -14.48
N LYS A 89 14.56 10.07 -13.68
CA LYS A 89 15.79 9.77 -12.96
C LYS A 89 16.72 8.92 -13.83
N ALA A 90 18.03 9.14 -13.69
CA ALA A 90 19.06 8.35 -14.37
C ALA A 90 18.99 6.84 -14.05
N ARG A 91 18.40 6.47 -12.89
CA ARG A 91 18.07 5.09 -12.52
C ARG A 91 16.61 5.01 -12.10
N CYS A 92 15.77 4.55 -13.01
CA CYS A 92 14.35 4.28 -12.74
C CYS A 92 14.23 3.03 -11.87
N THR A 93 13.61 3.13 -10.69
CA THR A 93 13.28 1.97 -9.84
C THR A 93 11.77 1.79 -9.81
N LEU A 94 11.24 1.12 -10.84
CA LEU A 94 9.79 0.90 -10.99
C LEU A 94 9.20 0.02 -9.88
N ALA A 95 9.99 -0.86 -9.26
CA ALA A 95 9.54 -1.70 -8.15
C ALA A 95 9.12 -0.90 -6.90
N ARG A 96 9.50 0.39 -6.78
CA ARG A 96 9.11 1.26 -5.65
C ARG A 96 7.79 2.00 -5.86
N LEU A 97 7.08 1.68 -6.93
CA LEU A 97 5.80 2.30 -7.20
C LEU A 97 4.71 1.71 -6.29
N PRO A 98 3.67 2.48 -5.92
CA PRO A 98 2.50 1.94 -5.26
C PRO A 98 1.84 0.87 -6.12
N PRO A 99 1.29 -0.20 -5.51
CA PRO A 99 0.49 -1.17 -6.25
C PRO A 99 -0.75 -0.49 -6.86
N THR A 100 -1.22 -1.02 -7.99
CA THR A 100 -2.50 -0.60 -8.58
C THR A 100 -3.64 -1.39 -7.94
N VAL A 101 -4.85 -0.81 -7.98
CA VAL A 101 -6.08 -1.45 -7.47
C VAL A 101 -6.30 -2.84 -8.10
N ASP A 102 -5.91 -3.04 -9.35
CA ASP A 102 -6.03 -4.35 -10.03
C ASP A 102 -4.97 -5.37 -9.58
N ALA A 103 -3.78 -4.92 -9.16
CA ALA A 103 -2.73 -5.81 -8.67
C ALA A 103 -3.09 -6.45 -7.31
N GLU A 104 -3.98 -5.83 -6.53
CA GLU A 104 -4.50 -6.40 -5.29
C GLU A 104 -5.55 -7.49 -5.54
N ARG A 105 -6.21 -7.51 -6.71
CA ARG A 105 -7.28 -8.46 -7.03
C ARG A 105 -6.76 -9.81 -7.53
N PHE A 106 -5.53 -9.85 -8.05
CA PHE A 106 -4.88 -11.06 -8.55
C PHE A 106 -3.45 -11.15 -8.01
N PRO A 107 -3.26 -11.58 -6.75
CA PRO A 107 -1.93 -12.00 -6.29
C PRO A 107 -1.52 -13.26 -7.08
N ASP A 108 -0.43 -13.13 -7.83
CA ASP A 108 0.25 -14.15 -8.62
C ASP A 108 -0.50 -14.72 -9.84
N THR A 109 -0.27 -14.12 -11.01
CA THR A 109 -0.04 -14.91 -12.21
C THR A 109 1.43 -14.81 -12.56
N GLU A 110 2.10 -15.96 -12.58
CA GLU A 110 3.51 -16.11 -12.86
C GLU A 110 3.98 -15.26 -14.05
N VAL A 111 5.02 -14.46 -13.84
CA VAL A 111 5.97 -14.13 -14.91
C VAL A 111 7.30 -14.80 -14.58
N VAL A 112 7.27 -16.14 -14.61
CA VAL A 112 8.44 -16.89 -15.06
C VAL A 112 8.43 -16.85 -16.59
N ARG A 113 9.57 -16.42 -17.15
CA ARG A 113 10.08 -16.46 -18.54
C ARG A 113 10.52 -15.05 -18.94
N THR A 114 11.79 -14.75 -19.22
CA THR A 114 13.04 -15.52 -19.44
C THR A 114 14.21 -14.59 -19.15
#